data_AF-A0AAJ0ZRI8-F1
#
_entry.id   AF-A0AAJ0ZRI8-F1
#
_cell.length_a   1.000
_cell.length_b   1.000
_cell.length_c   1.000
_cell.angle_alpha   90.00
_cell.angle_beta   90.00
_cell.angle_gamma   90.00
#
_symmetry.space_group_name_H-M   'P 1'
#
loop_
_entity.id
_entity.type
_entity.pdbx_description
1 polymer ?
#
loop_
_entity_poly.entity_id
_entity_poly.type
_entity_poly.pdbx_seq_one_letter_code
_entity_poly.pdbx_strand_id
1 'polypeptide(L)' 'MVTANMSIGDVISKYPESAEIMLKWGLHCIGCHVAAWESIEQGAAAHGLNKAQIAKMVAEINAAIVKRKH' A
#
# COMPACT_ATOMS: atom_id res chain seq x y z
N MET A 1 5.76 -1.44 11.26
CA MET A 1 4.48 -1.97 10.73
C MET A 1 3.75 -0.84 10.03
N VAL A 2 3.03 -1.16 8.96
CA VAL A 2 2.22 -0.26 8.13
C VAL A 2 0.74 -0.44 8.51
N THR A 3 -0.03 0.65 8.47
CA THR A 3 -1.49 0.64 8.63
C THR A 3 -2.17 1.27 7.41
N ALA A 4 -3.46 0.98 7.22
CA ALA A 4 -4.22 1.50 6.07
C ALA A 4 -4.38 3.03 6.05
N ASN A 5 -4.20 3.68 7.20
CA ASN A 5 -4.31 5.14 7.35
C ASN A 5 -3.03 5.88 6.96
N MET A 6 -1.93 5.16 6.72
CA MET A 6 -0.68 5.78 6.29
C MET A 6 -0.79 6.23 4.84
N SER A 7 -0.10 7.33 4.51
CA SER A 7 0.05 7.79 3.13
C SER A 7 0.74 6.73 2.28
N ILE A 8 0.27 6.55 1.04
CA ILE A 8 0.91 5.67 0.05
C ILE A 8 2.35 6.12 -0.22
N GLY A 9 2.57 7.43 -0.39
CA GLY A 9 3.90 8.00 -0.64
C GLY A 9 4.88 7.73 0.49
N ASP A 10 4.47 7.95 1.74
CA ASP A 10 5.29 7.68 2.92
C ASP A 10 5.66 6.19 3.04
N VAL A 11 4.68 5.32 2.77
CA VAL A 11 4.87 3.86 2.85
C VAL A 11 5.84 3.39 1.78
N ILE A 12 5.70 3.84 0.53
CA ILE A 12 6.62 3.49 -0.57
C ILE A 12 8.02 4.05 -0.31
N SER A 13 8.13 5.29 0.17
CA SER A 13 9.43 5.90 0.48
C SER A 13 10.16 5.15 1.58
N LYS A 14 9.44 4.62 2.57
CA LYS A 14 10.03 3.90 3.70
C LYS A 14 10.25 2.42 3.40
N TYR A 15 9.39 1.82 2.58
CA TYR A 15 9.38 0.40 2.24
C TYR A 15 9.15 0.24 0.74
N PRO A 16 10.18 0.43 -0.11
CA PRO A 16 10.02 0.39 -1.57
C PRO A 16 9.39 -0.91 -2.09
N GLU A 17 9.54 -2.03 -1.40
CA GLU A 17 8.91 -3.31 -1.71
C GLU A 17 7.37 -3.28 -1.65
N SER A 18 6.78 -2.33 -0.92
CA SER A 18 5.32 -2.19 -0.84
C SER A 18 4.72 -1.78 -2.17
N ALA A 19 5.47 -1.09 -3.03
CA ALA A 19 5.01 -0.66 -4.34
C ALA A 19 4.60 -1.85 -5.20
N GLU A 20 5.41 -2.91 -5.26
CA GLU A 20 5.11 -4.10 -6.04
C GLU A 20 3.82 -4.80 -5.56
N ILE A 21 3.60 -4.82 -4.24
CA ILE A 21 2.39 -5.40 -3.65
C ILE A 21 1.18 -4.53 -4.01
N MET A 22 1.26 -3.21 -3.83
CA MET A 22 0.17 -2.30 -4.19
C MET A 22 -0.21 -2.41 -5.67
N LEU A 23 0.77 -2.55 -6.57
CA LEU A 23 0.54 -2.80 -8.00
C LEU A 23 -0.21 -4.13 -8.23
N LYS A 24 0.19 -5.22 -7.58
CA LYS A 24 -0.51 -6.52 -7.65
C LYS A 24 -1.98 -6.43 -7.22
N TRP A 25 -2.27 -5.55 -6.27
CA TRP A 25 -3.62 -5.29 -5.79
C TRP A 25 -4.41 -4.25 -6.63
N GLY A 26 -3.84 -3.78 -7.74
CA GLY A 26 -4.53 -2.93 -8.71
C GLY A 26 -4.32 -1.42 -8.53
N LEU A 27 -3.45 -1.00 -7.61
CA LEU A 27 -3.10 0.41 -7.40
C LEU A 27 -2.03 0.86 -8.41
N HIS A 28 -2.30 0.76 -9.72
CA HIS A 28 -1.37 1.16 -10.77
C HIS A 28 -1.03 2.65 -10.78
N CYS A 29 -1.86 3.46 -10.12
CA CYS A 29 -1.69 4.91 -10.02
C CYS A 29 -0.71 5.36 -8.92
N ILE A 30 -0.03 4.44 -8.20
CA ILE A 30 0.88 4.79 -7.09
C ILE A 30 2.06 5.71 -7.48
N GLY A 31 2.38 5.82 -8.77
CA GLY A 31 3.37 6.77 -9.30
C GLY A 31 2.83 8.16 -9.64
N CYS A 32 1.52 8.39 -9.51
CA CYS A 32 0.89 9.68 -9.74
C CYS A 32 1.13 10.61 -8.52
N HIS A 33 1.41 11.90 -8.78
CA HIS A 33 1.62 12.89 -7.72
C HIS A 33 0.44 12.99 -6.73
N VAL A 34 -0.78 12.68 -7.18
CA VAL A 34 -1.99 12.69 -6.33
C VAL A 34 -1.99 11.52 -5.36
N ALA A 35 -1.65 10.32 -5.83
CA ALA A 35 -1.68 9.09 -5.02
C ALA A 35 -0.70 9.14 -3.85
N ALA A 36 0.38 9.92 -3.96
CA ALA A 36 1.35 10.09 -2.88
C ALA A 36 0.74 10.68 -1.60
N TRP A 37 -0.32 11.49 -1.70
CA TRP A 37 -0.96 12.15 -0.56
C TRP A 37 -2.17 11.38 -0.01
N GLU A 38 -2.66 10.38 -0.75
CA GLU A 38 -3.79 9.56 -0.33
C GLU A 38 -3.33 8.52 0.71
N SER A 39 -4.23 8.18 1.64
CA SER A 39 -4.02 7.01 2.49
C SER A 39 -4.14 5.73 1.66
N ILE A 40 -3.52 4.64 2.13
CA ILE A 40 -3.68 3.32 1.51
C ILE A 40 -5.16 2.94 1.40
N GLU A 41 -5.95 3.20 2.44
CA GLU A 41 -7.38 2.91 2.43
C GLU A 41 -8.12 3.70 1.35
N GLN A 42 -7.85 5.00 1.23
CA GLN A 42 -8.50 5.87 0.24
C GLN A 42 -8.14 5.47 -1.18
N GLY A 43 -6.85 5.31 -1.48
CA GLY A 43 -6.39 4.91 -2.81
C GLY A 43 -6.89 3.52 -3.20
N ALA A 44 -6.89 2.56 -2.27
CA ALA A 44 -7.42 1.22 -2.54
C ALA A 44 -8.94 1.23 -2.73
N ALA A 45 -9.69 1.99 -1.92
CA ALA A 45 -11.14 2.08 -2.03
C ALA A 45 -11.57 2.78 -3.33
N ALA A 46 -10.83 3.80 -3.80
CA ALA A 46 -11.06 4.45 -5.09
C ALA A 46 -10.91 3.48 -6.28
N HIS A 47 -10.16 2.40 -6.08
CA HIS A 47 -9.97 1.31 -7.05
C HIS A 47 -10.88 0.10 -6.79
N GLY A 48 -11.90 0.24 -5.93
CA GLY A 48 -12.94 -0.78 -5.72
C GLY A 48 -12.59 -1.88 -4.72
N LEU A 49 -11.50 -1.73 -3.95
CA LEU A 49 -11.18 -2.70 -2.90
C LEU A 49 -12.07 -2.46 -1.67
N ASN A 50 -12.61 -3.54 -1.12
CA ASN A 50 -13.33 -3.49 0.14
C ASN A 50 -12.37 -3.58 1.36
N LYS A 51 -12.89 -3.29 2.55
CA LYS A 51 -12.11 -3.30 3.81
C LYS A 51 -11.34 -4.61 4.05
N ALA A 52 -11.90 -5.76 3.69
CA ALA A 52 -11.24 -7.04 3.87
C ALA A 52 -10.07 -7.23 2.89
N GLN A 53 -10.21 -6.75 1.65
CA GLN A 53 -9.12 -6.75 0.66
C GLN A 53 -8.00 -5.78 1.08
N ILE A 54 -8.35 -4.59 1.56
CA ILE A 54 -7.38 -3.60 2.06
C ILE A 54 -6.59 -4.16 3.25
N ALA A 55 -7.27 -4.80 4.20
CA ALA A 55 -6.61 -5.44 5.34
C ALA A 55 -5.64 -6.57 4.90
N LYS A 56 -6.02 -7.37 3.91
CA LYS A 56 -5.13 -8.42 3.35
C LYS A 56 -3.90 -7.82 2.68
N MET A 57 -4.06 -6.78 1.86
CA MET A 57 -2.94 -6.08 1.22
C MET A 57 -1.98 -5.49 2.26
N VAL A 58 -2.50 -4.84 3.31
CA VAL A 58 -1.66 -4.28 4.39
C VAL A 58 -0.93 -5.38 5.16
N ALA A 59 -1.56 -6.54 5.38
CA ALA A 59 -0.90 -7.68 6.01
C ALA A 59 0.24 -8.23 5.13
N GLU A 60 0.04 -8.31 3.82
CA GLU A 60 1.06 -8.75 2.86
C GLU A 60 2.26 -7.78 2.83
N ILE A 61 2.00 -6.47 2.84
CA ILE A 61 3.05 -5.44 2.96
C ILE A 61 3.86 -5.64 4.25
N ASN A 62 3.18 -5.82 5.39
CA ASN A 62 3.86 -6.05 6.65
C ASN A 62 4.71 -7.33 6.64
N ALA A 63 4.23 -8.41 6.03
CA ALA A 63 4.98 -9.65 5.89
C ALA A 63 6.24 -9.48 5.02
N ALA A 64 6.14 -8.72 3.92
CA ALA A 64 7.29 -8.42 3.06
C ALA A 64 8.36 -7.59 3.78
N ILE A 65 7.94 -6.58 4.56
CA ILE A 65 8.84 -5.74 5.38
C ILE A 65 9.63 -6.60 6.39
N VAL A 66 8.97 -7.58 7.01
CA VAL A 66 9.65 -8.49 7.96
C VAL A 66 10.66 -9.37 7.24
N LYS A 67 10.29 -9.95 6.09
CA LYS A 67 11.18 -10.84 5.30
C LYS A 67 12.43 -10.12 4.79
N ARG A 68 12.37 -8.83 4.51
CA ARG A 68 13.51 -8.03 4.03
C ARG A 68 14.54 -7.69 5.12
N LYS A 69 14.19 -7.88 6.40
CA LYS A 69 15.09 -7.64 7.56
C LYS A 69 15.94 -8.86 7.93
N HIS A 70 15.93 -9.91 7.12
CA HIS A 70 16.77 -11.10 7.23
C HIS A 70 17.58 -11.26 5.95
#